data_AF-A0A6L6AAH4-F1
#
_entry.id   AF-A0A6L6AAH4-F1
#
_cell.length_a   1.000
_cell.length_b   1.000
_cell.length_c   1.000
_cell.angle_alpha   90.00
_cell.angle_beta   90.00
_cell.angle_gamma   90.00
#
_symmetry.space_group_name_H-M   'P 1'
#
loop_
_entity.id
_entity.type
_entity.pdbx_description
1 polymer ?
#
loop_
_entity_poly.entity_id
_entity_poly.type
_entity_poly.pdbx_seq_one_letter_code
_entity_poly.pdbx_strand_id
1 'polypeptide(L)' 'MDSIEKLNTAISMVEEARGVPLSASCVVHRGEILEILEGAREYLPSDLYEAEKIISDKEKLIEEGRSSAEQMIATARE' A
#
# COMPACT_ATOMS: atom_id res chain seq x y z
N MET A 1 8.31 4.67 -4.97
CA MET A 1 9.56 3.93 -5.26
C MET A 1 10.34 3.66 -3.98
N ASP A 2 10.52 4.68 -3.13
CA ASP A 2 11.26 4.61 -1.87
C ASP A 2 10.83 3.50 -0.88
N SER A 3 9.52 3.23 -0.74
CA SER A 3 9.02 2.25 0.25
C SER A 3 9.40 0.80 -0.06
N ILE A 4 9.41 0.40 -1.34
CA ILE A 4 9.76 -0.96 -1.75
C ILE A 4 11.25 -1.21 -1.60
N GLU A 5 12.06 -0.22 -1.99
CA GLU A 5 13.51 -0.28 -1.80
C GLU A 5 13.86 -0.37 -0.31
N LYS A 6 13.19 0.40 0.55
CA LYS A 6 13.34 0.30 2.01
C LYS A 6 12.97 -1.08 2.54
N LEU A 7 11.89 -1.68 2.06
CA LEU A 7 11.47 -3.00 2.50
C LEU A 7 12.45 -4.08 2.06
N ASN A 8 12.92 -4.04 0.81
CA ASN A 8 13.97 -4.93 0.31
C ASN A 8 15.26 -4.77 1.10
N THR A 9 15.65 -3.53 1.42
CA THR A 9 16.82 -3.25 2.24
C THR A 9 16.66 -3.85 3.65
N ALA A 10 15.48 -3.74 4.26
CA ALA A 10 15.20 -4.35 5.56
C ALA A 10 15.30 -5.88 5.51
N ILE A 11 14.77 -6.52 4.46
CA ILE A 11 14.91 -7.97 4.25
C ILE A 11 16.40 -8.35 4.18
N SER A 12 17.18 -7.70 3.31
CA SER A 12 18.61 -7.98 3.18
C SER A 12 19.38 -7.76 4.50
N MET A 13 19.08 -6.70 5.24
CA MET A 13 19.67 -6.46 6.55
C MET A 13 19.39 -7.62 7.53
N VAL A 14 18.17 -8.16 7.53
CA VAL A 14 17.79 -9.29 8.37
C VAL A 14 18.42 -10.60 7.87
N GLU A 15 18.57 -10.80 6.56
CA GLU A 15 19.24 -11.96 5.93
C GLU A 15 20.77 -11.99 6.15
N GLU A 16 21.38 -10.83 6.37
CA GLU A 16 22.82 -10.71 6.64
C GLU A 16 23.17 -10.58 8.13
N ALA A 17 22.17 -10.30 8.98
CA ALA A 17 22.36 -10.12 10.41
C ALA A 17 23.02 -11.34 11.10
N ARG A 18 24.05 -11.06 11.91
CA ARG A 18 24.67 -12.07 12.79
C ARG A 18 23.96 -12.10 14.13
N GLY A 19 23.71 -13.31 14.65
CA GLY A 19 23.16 -13.48 16.00
C GLY A 19 24.15 -12.99 17.07
N VAL A 20 23.63 -12.36 18.12
CA VAL A 20 24.41 -11.91 19.28
C VAL A 20 23.85 -12.53 20.57
N PRO A 21 24.68 -13.12 21.44
CA PRO A 21 24.24 -13.53 22.77
C PRO A 21 24.12 -12.30 23.67
N LEU A 22 23.02 -12.21 24.44
CA LEU A 22 22.78 -11.22 25.51
C LEU A 22 22.80 -9.75 25.04
N SER A 23 21.87 -9.36 24.16
CA SER A 23 21.71 -7.95 23.75
C SER A 23 20.69 -7.20 24.61
N ALA A 24 20.83 -5.87 24.71
CA ALA A 24 19.83 -4.97 25.30
C ALA A 24 18.67 -4.65 24.33
N SER A 25 18.64 -5.28 23.16
CA SER A 25 17.63 -5.13 22.12
C SER A 25 16.67 -6.33 22.09
N CYS A 26 15.69 -6.29 21.19
CA CYS A 26 14.75 -7.38 20.96
C CYS A 26 15.45 -8.58 20.28
N VAL A 27 15.20 -9.79 20.79
CA VAL A 27 15.55 -11.06 20.11
C VAL A 27 14.30 -11.59 19.44
N VAL A 28 14.35 -11.74 18.11
CA VAL A 28 13.26 -12.28 17.29
C VAL A 28 13.68 -13.56 16.59
N HIS A 29 12.72 -14.44 16.29
CA HIS A 29 12.98 -15.57 15.43
C HIS A 29 13.18 -15.09 13.99
N ARG A 30 14.37 -15.35 13.42
CA ARG A 30 14.75 -14.83 12.09
C ARG A 30 13.77 -15.24 10.99
N GLY A 31 13.33 -16.50 11.00
CA GLY A 31 12.41 -17.01 9.99
C GLY A 31 11.05 -16.31 10.03
N GLU A 32 10.54 -16.03 11.24
CA GLU A 32 9.22 -15.40 11.40
C GLU A 32 9.23 -13.94 10.92
N ILE A 33 10.29 -13.18 11.25
CA ILE A 33 10.38 -11.79 10.78
C ILE A 33 10.58 -11.72 9.26
N LEU A 34 11.34 -12.65 8.67
CA LEU A 34 11.50 -12.72 7.22
C LEU A 34 10.18 -13.05 6.54
N GLU A 35 9.42 -14.01 7.05
CA GLU A 35 8.09 -14.34 6.53
C GLU A 35 7.14 -13.13 6.54
N ILE A 36 7.13 -12.37 7.64
CA ILE A 36 6.32 -11.15 7.74
C ILE A 36 6.76 -10.10 6.72
N LEU A 37 8.06 -9.85 6.59
CA LEU A 37 8.60 -8.85 5.66
C LEU A 37 8.37 -9.25 4.20
N GLU A 38 8.49 -10.54 3.88
CA GLU A 38 8.18 -11.10 2.58
C GLU A 38 6.71 -10.96 2.22
N GLY A 39 5.80 -11.30 3.14
CA GLY A 39 4.38 -11.06 2.96
C GLY A 39 4.08 -9.57 2.74
N ALA A 40 4.67 -8.68 3.54
CA ALA A 40 4.52 -7.24 3.34
C ALA A 40 5.00 -6.79 1.95
N ARG A 41 6.07 -7.39 1.42
CA ARG A 41 6.60 -7.09 0.08
C ARG A 41 5.65 -7.55 -1.02
N GLU A 42 4.98 -8.68 -0.81
CA GLU A 42 4.04 -9.27 -1.77
C GLU A 42 2.72 -8.51 -1.82
N TYR A 43 2.09 -8.24 -0.66
CA TYR A 43 0.70 -7.77 -0.60
C TYR A 43 0.55 -6.25 -0.55
N LEU A 44 1.45 -5.52 0.12
CA LEU A 44 1.29 -4.06 0.26
C LEU A 44 1.24 -3.29 -1.08
N PRO A 45 2.06 -3.62 -2.10
CA PRO A 45 2.00 -2.88 -3.36
C PRO A 45 0.67 -3.05 -4.08
N SER A 46 0.12 -4.27 -4.09
CA SER A 46 -1.19 -4.54 -4.71
C SER A 46 -2.32 -3.86 -3.97
N ASP A 47 -2.31 -3.92 -2.63
CA ASP A 47 -3.36 -3.31 -1.80
C ASP A 47 -3.40 -1.79 -1.98
N LEU A 48 -2.23 -1.15 -2.05
CA LEU A 48 -2.12 0.29 -2.29
C LEU A 48 -2.61 0.66 -3.69
N TYR A 49 -2.24 -0.11 -4.71
CA TYR A 49 -2.72 0.12 -6.08
C TYR A 49 -4.25 0.00 -6.18
N GLU A 50 -4.83 -1.01 -5.52
CA GLU A 50 -6.28 -1.18 -5.48
C GLU A 50 -6.96 0.00 -4.76
N ALA A 51 -6.40 0.45 -3.63
CA ALA A 51 -6.91 1.62 -2.92
C ALA A 51 -6.86 2.89 -3.77
N GLU A 52 -5.75 3.15 -4.49
CA GLU A 52 -5.63 4.28 -5.41
C GLU A 52 -6.67 4.20 -6.54
N LYS A 53 -6.88 3.00 -7.08
CA LYS A 53 -7.90 2.77 -8.12
C LYS A 53 -9.30 3.11 -7.62
N ILE A 54 -9.67 2.66 -6.41
CA ILE A 54 -10.97 2.96 -5.79
C ILE A 54 -11.16 4.47 -5.65
N ILE A 55 -10.13 5.20 -5.23
CA ILE A 55 -10.19 6.66 -5.11
C ILE A 55 -10.41 7.31 -6.48
N SER A 56 -9.65 6.90 -7.50
CA SER A 56 -9.80 7.42 -8.86
C SER A 56 -11.19 7.13 -9.45
N ASP A 57 -11.71 5.92 -9.26
CA ASP A 57 -13.02 5.53 -9.76
C ASP A 57 -14.14 6.32 -9.05
N LYS A 58 -13.99 6.58 -7.74
CA LYS A 58 -14.89 7.47 -7.00
C LYS A 58 -14.90 8.89 -7.56
N GLU A 59 -13.75 9.46 -7.90
CA GLU A 59 -13.67 10.81 -8.48
C GLU A 59 -14.39 10.89 -9.82
N LYS A 60 -14.22 9.88 -10.69
CA LYS A 60 -14.94 9.79 -11.96
C LYS A 60 -16.45 9.72 -11.76
N LEU A 61 -16.92 8.88 -10.85
CA LEU A 61 -18.35 8.74 -10.53
C LEU A 61 -18.96 10.07 -10.04
N ILE A 62 -18.23 10.83 -9.22
CA ILE A 62 -18.69 12.14 -8.74
C ILE A 62 -18.80 13.13 -9.90
N GLU A 63 -17.83 13.15 -10.80
CA GLU A 63 -17.83 14.06 -11.95
C GLU A 63 -18.95 13.72 -12.95
N GLU A 64 -19.13 12.44 -13.27
CA GLU A 64 -20.24 11.95 -14.10
C GLU A 64 -21.60 12.32 -13.49
N GLY A 65 -21.75 12.14 -12.16
CA GLY A 65 -22.95 12.51 -11.44
C GLY A 65 -23.24 14.02 -11.49
N ARG A 66 -22.21 14.87 -11.39
CA ARG A 66 -22.36 16.33 -11.53
C ARG A 66 -22.79 16.71 -12.94
N SER A 67 -22.10 16.19 -13.96
CA SER A 67 -22.43 16.47 -15.36
C SER A 67 -23.87 16.05 -15.70
N SER A 68 -24.29 14.87 -15.23
CA SER A 68 -25.67 14.38 -15.41
C SER A 68 -26.71 15.25 -14.71
N ALA A 69 -26.43 15.71 -13.48
CA ALA A 69 -27.31 16.63 -12.76
C ALA A 69 -27.43 17.99 -13.47
N GLU A 70 -26.33 18.54 -13.97
CA GLU A 70 -26.33 19.79 -14.75
C GLU A 70 -27.15 19.66 -16.03
N GLN A 71 -26.99 18.56 -16.76
CA GLN A 71 -27.81 18.26 -17.95
C GLN A 71 -29.30 18.18 -17.61
N MET A 72 -29.66 17.48 -16.53
CA MET A 72 -31.05 17.35 -16.10
C MET A 72 -31.67 18.71 -15.76
N ILE A 73 -30.93 19.57 -15.06
CA ILE A 73 -31.38 20.93 -14.72
C ILE A 73 -31.53 21.78 -15.99
N ALA A 74 -30.60 21.67 -16.95
CA ALA A 74 -30.68 22.39 -18.21
C ALA A 74 -31.93 21.97 -19.02
N THR A 75 -32.17 20.67 -19.18
CA THR A 75 -33.35 20.15 -19.86
C THR A 75 -34.67 20.55 -19.18
N ALA A 76 -34.70 20.66 -17.86
CA ALA A 76 -35.90 21.10 -17.14
C ALA A 76 -36.18 22.62 -17.23
N ARG A 77 -35.20 23.42 -17.67
CA ARG A 77 -35.32 24.88 -17.83
C ARG A 77 -35.68 25.30 -19.25
N GLU A 78 -35.53 24.39 -20.22
CA GLU A 78 -36.03 24.53 -21.60
C GLU A 78 -37.50 24.13 -21.70
#